data_AF-A0A6D2I0Q8-F1
#
_entry.id   AF-A0A6D2I0Q8-F1
#
_cell.length_a   1.000
_cell.length_b   1.000
_cell.length_c   1.000
_cell.angle_alpha   90.00
_cell.angle_beta   90.00
_cell.angle_gamma   90.00
#
_symmetry.space_group_name_H-M   'P 1'
#
loop_
_entity.id
_entity.type
_entity.pdbx_description
1 polymer ?
#
loop_
_entity_poly.entity_id
_entity_poly.type
_entity_poly.pdbx_seq_one_letter_code
_entity_poly.pdbx_strand_id
1 'polypeptide(L)'
;MKPLATNQDRSRTERTPPARTRDLKCFRCQGFGHYASDCLNKKVMIIRDNGEIESEEDPEPEKPEKEEEPEEYEAVPVQGRLLVARRVLSTQVRLTR
;
A
#
# COMPACT_ATOMS: atom_id res chain seq x y z
N MET A 1 3.08 -43.11 -14.67
CA MET A 1 3.05 -42.32 -13.42
C MET A 1 3.71 -40.98 -13.71
N LYS A 2 3.05 -39.86 -13.41
CA LYS A 2 3.57 -38.50 -13.65
C LYS A 2 4.21 -37.99 -12.36
N PRO A 3 5.45 -37.46 -12.35
CA PRO A 3 5.94 -36.77 -11.16
C PRO A 3 5.49 -35.29 -11.16
N LEU A 4 5.19 -34.85 -9.94
CA LEU A 4 4.65 -33.56 -9.52
C LEU A 4 5.57 -32.38 -9.83
N ALA A 5 4.95 -31.25 -10.17
CA ALA A 5 5.57 -29.94 -10.28
C ALA A 5 6.15 -29.49 -8.92
N THR A 6 7.40 -29.07 -8.90
CA THR A 6 8.01 -28.36 -7.78
C THR A 6 7.80 -26.85 -7.98
N ASN A 7 6.89 -26.26 -7.21
CA ASN A 7 6.78 -24.80 -7.05
C ASN A 7 7.96 -24.33 -6.19
N GLN A 8 8.91 -23.63 -6.81
CA GLN A 8 9.96 -22.94 -6.06
C GLN A 8 9.45 -21.55 -5.66
N ASP A 9 9.07 -21.49 -4.38
CA ASP A 9 9.06 -20.30 -3.56
C ASP A 9 10.38 -19.53 -3.77
N ARG A 10 10.29 -18.34 -4.37
CA ARG A 10 11.43 -17.42 -4.49
C ARG A 10 11.11 -16.11 -3.82
N SER A 11 11.33 -16.14 -2.50
CA SER A 11 12.23 -15.23 -1.80
C SER A 11 12.02 -13.74 -2.10
N ARG A 12 11.37 -13.09 -1.13
CA ARG A 12 11.44 -11.67 -0.77
C ARG A 12 12.85 -11.10 -1.02
N THR A 13 13.10 -10.65 -2.23
CA THR A 13 14.30 -9.91 -2.61
C THR A 13 13.90 -8.45 -2.53
N GLU A 14 14.69 -7.64 -1.83
CA GLU A 14 14.56 -6.18 -1.79
C GLU A 14 14.33 -5.67 -3.22
N ARG A 15 13.08 -5.29 -3.52
CA ARG A 15 12.69 -4.90 -4.86
C ARG A 15 13.13 -3.47 -5.06
N THR A 16 14.41 -3.26 -5.38
CA THR A 16 14.76 -2.11 -6.18
C THR A 16 13.91 -2.23 -7.45
N PRO A 17 12.93 -1.34 -7.70
CA PRO A 17 12.11 -1.46 -8.88
C PRO A 17 13.04 -1.42 -10.09
N PRO A 18 13.07 -2.45 -10.96
CA PRO A 18 13.84 -2.34 -12.20
C PRO A 18 13.31 -1.12 -12.95
N ALA A 19 14.18 -0.35 -13.60
CA ALA A 19 13.82 0.94 -14.23
C ALA A 19 12.59 0.90 -15.15
N ARG A 20 12.14 -0.30 -15.54
CA ARG A 20 10.96 -0.60 -16.36
C ARG A 20 9.62 -0.61 -15.60
N THR A 21 9.59 -0.76 -14.27
CA THR A 21 8.31 -0.79 -13.52
C THR A 21 7.74 0.59 -13.27
N ARG A 22 8.51 1.66 -13.49
CA ARG A 22 8.03 3.04 -13.28
C ARG A 22 6.84 3.39 -14.19
N ASP A 23 6.79 2.83 -15.39
CA ASP A 23 5.73 3.08 -16.38
C ASP A 23 4.60 2.01 -16.36
N LEU A 24 4.76 0.97 -15.53
CA LEU A 24 3.75 -0.07 -15.34
C LEU A 24 2.57 0.51 -14.56
N LYS A 25 1.36 0.39 -15.11
CA LYS A 25 0.09 0.69 -14.42
C LYS A 25 -0.45 -0.57 -13.74
N CYS A 26 -0.72 -0.48 -12.44
CA CYS A 26 -1.43 -1.49 -11.68
C CYS A 26 -2.91 -1.50 -12.08
N PHE A 27 -3.45 -2.64 -12.51
CA PHE A 27 -4.87 -2.72 -12.90
C PHE A 27 -5.84 -2.68 -11.72
N ARG A 28 -5.39 -3.01 -10.50
CA ARG A 28 -6.23 -2.97 -9.28
C ARG A 28 -6.49 -1.54 -8.82
N CYS A 29 -5.42 -0.77 -8.59
CA CYS A 29 -5.52 0.56 -8.01
C CYS A 29 -5.26 1.71 -9.00
N GLN A 30 -4.94 1.39 -10.26
CA GLN A 30 -4.56 2.36 -11.31
C GLN A 30 -3.29 3.19 -11.00
N GLY A 31 -2.57 2.90 -9.91
CA GLY A 31 -1.28 3.49 -9.57
C GLY A 31 -0.13 2.94 -10.43
N PHE A 32 1.02 3.59 -10.37
CA PHE A 32 2.22 3.21 -11.14
C PHE A 32 3.28 2.55 -10.24
N GLY A 33 4.25 1.85 -10.84
CA GLY A 33 5.45 1.39 -10.13
C GLY A 33 5.40 -0.05 -9.60
N HIS A 34 4.24 -0.71 -9.61
CA HIS A 34 4.04 -2.03 -9.02
C HIS A 34 3.03 -2.88 -9.80
N TYR A 35 3.19 -4.20 -9.73
CA TYR A 35 2.24 -5.16 -10.28
C TYR A 35 1.02 -5.27 -9.36
N ALA A 36 -0.12 -5.71 -9.88
CA ALA A 36 -1.32 -5.92 -9.06
C ALA A 36 -1.13 -6.95 -7.95
N SER A 37 -0.26 -7.93 -8.14
CA SER A 37 0.15 -8.91 -7.11
C SER A 37 0.87 -8.26 -5.93
N ASP A 38 1.50 -7.11 -6.14
CA ASP A 38 2.23 -6.36 -5.12
C ASP A 38 1.42 -5.16 -4.59
N CYS A 39 0.17 -5.02 -5.03
CA CYS A 39 -0.66 -3.89 -4.64
C CYS A 39 -1.07 -4.04 -3.17
N LEU A 40 -0.59 -3.12 -2.33
CA LEU A 40 -1.01 -3.03 -0.94
C LEU A 40 -2.52 -2.71 -0.82
N ASN A 41 -3.08 -2.05 -1.83
CA ASN A 41 -4.52 -1.85 -1.92
C ASN A 41 -5.16 -3.02 -2.68
N LYS A 42 -5.71 -3.98 -1.93
CA LYS A 42 -6.40 -5.15 -2.46
C LYS A 42 -7.83 -4.86 -2.92
N LYS A 43 -8.38 -3.67 -2.63
CA LYS A 43 -9.76 -3.30 -2.95
C LYS A 43 -9.85 -2.73 -4.34
N VAL A 44 -10.61 -3.38 -5.22
CA VAL A 44 -10.92 -2.87 -6.55
C VAL A 44 -12.30 -2.23 -6.49
N MET A 45 -12.41 -0.96 -6.89
CA MET A 45 -13.69 -0.29 -7.10
C MET A 45 -13.92 -0.10 -8.60
N ILE A 46 -15.03 -0.61 -9.10
CA ILE A 46 -15.47 -0.48 -10.50
C ILE A 46 -16.65 0.49 -10.52
N ILE A 47 -16.53 1.56 -11.30
CA ILE A 47 -17.63 2.49 -11.57
C ILE A 47 -18.26 2.05 -12.89
N ARG A 48 -19.53 1.68 -12.86
CA ARG A 48 -20.32 1.33 -14.04
C ARG A 48 -20.80 2.60 -14.76
N ASP A 49 -21.17 2.48 -16.04
CA ASP A 49 -21.66 3.61 -16.85
C ASP A 49 -22.95 4.24 -16.31
N ASN A 50 -23.72 3.49 -15.52
CA ASN A 50 -24.90 3.96 -14.80
C ASN A 50 -24.57 4.70 -13.47
N GLY A 51 -23.28 4.86 -13.14
CA GLY A 51 -22.81 5.52 -11.93
C GLY A 51 -22.82 4.63 -10.67
N GLU A 52 -23.16 3.35 -10.79
CA GLU A 52 -23.08 2.40 -9.68
C GLU A 52 -21.62 2.05 -9.38
N ILE A 53 -21.29 1.95 -8.09
CA ILE A 53 -19.96 1.58 -7.60
C ILE A 53 -20.04 0.17 -7.05
N GLU A 54 -19.27 -0.74 -7.63
CA GLU A 54 -19.09 -2.10 -7.13
C GLU A 54 -17.69 -2.24 -6.56
N SER A 55 -17.57 -2.77 -5.35
CA SER A 55 -16.30 -3.02 -4.69
C SER A 55 -16.14 -4.49 -4.38
N GLU A 56 -15.05 -5.10 -4.86
CA GLU A 56 -14.66 -6.46 -4.52
C GLU A 56 -13.36 -6.44 -3.71
N GLU A 57 -13.32 -7.26 -2.65
CA GLU A 57 -12.13 -7.50 -1.83
C GLU A 57 -11.62 -8.90 -2.12
N ASP A 58 -10.36 -8.98 -2.59
CA ASP A 58 -9.67 -10.25 -2.83
C ASP A 58 -9.57 -11.03 -1.51
N PRO A 59 -9.92 -12.33 -1.46
CA PRO A 59 -9.76 -13.13 -0.24
C PRO A 59 -8.32 -13.03 0.24
N GLU A 60 -8.12 -12.53 1.47
CA GLU A 60 -6.79 -12.50 2.06
C GLU A 60 -6.23 -13.92 2.12
N PRO A 61 -4.96 -14.15 1.75
CA PRO A 61 -4.32 -15.42 2.09
C PRO A 61 -4.39 -15.57 3.61
N GLU A 62 -4.87 -16.73 4.07
CA GLU A 62 -4.99 -17.07 5.48
C GLU A 62 -3.72 -16.62 6.21
N LYS A 63 -3.87 -15.68 7.15
CA LYS A 63 -2.76 -15.19 7.94
C LYS A 63 -2.15 -16.40 8.66
N PRO A 64 -0.82 -16.59 8.63
CA PRO A 64 -0.19 -17.59 9.48
C PRO A 64 -0.60 -17.30 10.92
N GLU A 65 -0.85 -18.38 11.67
CA GLU A 65 -1.32 -18.36 13.04
C GLU A 65 -0.58 -17.28 13.86
N LYS A 66 -1.37 -16.48 14.55
CA LYS A 66 -0.99 -15.30 15.33
C LYS A 66 0.19 -15.63 16.25
N GLU A 67 1.41 -15.26 15.87
CA GLU A 67 2.53 -15.18 16.81
C GLU A 67 2.14 -14.17 17.89
N GLU A 68 2.37 -14.52 19.16
CA GLU A 68 1.95 -13.73 20.32
C GLU A 68 2.41 -12.28 20.16
N GLU A 69 1.43 -11.38 20.13
CA GLU A 69 1.61 -9.94 20.01
C GLU A 69 2.41 -9.48 21.24
N PRO A 70 3.58 -8.83 21.08
CA PRO A 70 4.30 -8.31 22.22
C PRO A 70 3.41 -7.27 22.92
N GLU A 71 3.24 -7.39 24.24
CA GLU A 71 2.47 -6.44 25.04
C GLU A 71 2.92 -5.00 24.72
N GLU A 72 2.03 -4.26 24.05
CA GLU A 72 2.23 -2.86 23.72
C GLU A 72 2.25 -2.07 25.03
N TYR A 73 3.43 -1.65 25.46
CA TYR A 73 3.58 -0.78 26.62
C TYR A 73 3.62 0.69 26.17
N GLU A 74 2.75 1.51 26.75
CA GLU A 74 2.78 2.95 26.52
C GLU A 74 3.95 3.57 27.29
N ALA A 75 4.97 4.03 26.55
CA ALA A 75 6.05 4.81 27.15
C ALA A 75 5.52 6.19 27.56
N VAL A 76 5.69 6.55 28.84
CA VAL A 76 5.34 7.88 29.35
C VAL A 76 6.22 8.92 28.65
N PRO A 77 5.65 10.03 28.13
CA PRO A 77 6.46 11.06 27.50
C PRO A 77 7.50 11.59 28.49
N VAL A 78 8.77 11.61 28.06
CA VAL A 78 9.86 12.20 28.85
C VAL A 78 9.49 13.65 29.15
N GLN A 79 9.31 13.96 30.43
CA GLN A 79 8.82 15.25 30.88
C GLN A 79 9.78 16.36 30.40
N GLY A 80 9.32 17.19 29.45
CA GLY A 80 10.14 18.22 28.84
C GLY A 80 9.35 19.13 27.90
N ARG A 81 9.82 20.37 27.71
CA ARG A 81 9.22 21.32 26.78
C ARG A 81 9.55 20.92 25.34
N LEU A 82 8.59 20.34 24.61
CA LEU A 82 8.71 20.06 23.18
C LEU A 82 8.77 21.38 22.40
N LEU A 83 9.90 21.66 21.75
CA LEU A 83 10.03 22.79 20.83
C LEU A 83 9.48 22.36 19.47
N VAL A 84 8.43 23.04 18.98
CA VAL A 84 7.83 22.76 17.68
C VAL A 84 8.01 23.97 16.77
N ALA A 85 8.68 23.81 15.64
CA ALA A 85 8.78 24.86 14.62
C ALA A 85 7.63 24.74 13.61
N ARG A 86 6.75 25.74 13.55
CA ARG A 86 5.71 25.84 12.52
C ARG A 86 6.20 26.70 11.36
N ARG A 87 6.30 26.13 10.15
CA ARG A 87 6.55 26.90 8.92
C ARG A 87 5.21 27.39 8.37
N VAL A 88 5.05 28.71 8.24
CA VAL A 88 3.87 29.31 7.60
C VAL A 88 4.03 29.17 6.08
N LEU A 89 3.05 28.52 5.43
CA LEU A 89 2.94 28.47 3.98
C LEU A 89 2.03 29.61 3.53
N SER A 90 2.58 30.61 2.83
CA SER A 90 1.80 31.69 2.23
C SER A 90 1.41 31.30 0.79
N THR A 91 0.13 31.04 0.57
CA THR A 91 -0.44 30.87 -0.78
C THR A 91 -1.00 32.20 -1.27
N GLN A 92 -0.34 32.84 -2.23
CA GLN A 92 -0.87 34.05 -2.89
C GLN A 92 -1.88 33.62 -3.94
N VAL A 93 -3.17 33.77 -3.65
CA VAL A 93 -4.23 33.65 -4.66
C VAL A 93 -4.25 34.95 -5.45
N ARG A 94 -3.78 34.91 -6.71
CA ARG A 94 -3.93 36.03 -7.64
C ARG A 94 -5.37 36.06 -8.12
N LEU A 95 -6.17 36.97 -7.59
CA LEU A 95 -7.42 37.37 -8.22
C LEU A 95 -7.08 38.17 -9.47
N THR A 96 -7.30 37.58 -10.64
CA THR A 96 -7.28 38.31 -11.91
C THR A 96 -8.57 39.13 -12.03
N ARG A 97 -8.40 40.37 -12.46
CA ARG A 97 -9.41 41.43 -12.52
C ARG A 97 -10.43 41.21 -13.63
#